data_AF-T0RF05-F1
#
_entry.id   AF-T0RF05-F1
#
_cell.length_a   1.000
_cell.length_b   1.000
_cell.length_c   1.000
_cell.angle_alpha   90.00
_cell.angle_beta   90.00
_cell.angle_gamma   90.00
#
_symmetry.space_group_name_H-M   'P 1'
#
loop_
_entity.id
_entity.type
_entity.pdbx_description
1 polymer ?
#
loop_
_entity_poly.entity_id
_entity_poly.type
_entity_poly.pdbx_seq_one_letter_code
_entity_poly.pdbx_strand_id
1 'polypeptide(L)'
;MVELVLSFFGNYLIEFMFCLLTGALVFRYAAYKHSKDDEAYYSRFTRELDTCVSEDKGKGVKVDDVESYLSNILGRVNEKLPTNSLRFSHNKNITGREAEDEDDARLSLGDYVGSKHGLIASIQAESAIFNVQVPPDFDELTDRIMNEDKNWTQLYGHIPIEGISRTIDILPSLFIVFGVFGTFIGIAMALPEIANIDFKNLEGSSENLTRFVINVAFSMKTSIVGILFNLILTFLNTFFPIQDMRFRTFKKVETSLQILWYHIQNDSKKDKDVFPQMLIVLKDILGRLDRIEKKDEKVNDKEAA
;
A
#
# COMPACT_ATOMS: atom_id res chain seq x y z
N MET A 1 -21.43 18.65 32.59
CA MET A 1 -20.68 18.08 31.46
C MET A 1 -21.52 18.06 30.18
N VAL A 2 -22.72 17.48 30.21
CA VAL A 2 -23.64 17.46 29.03
C VAL A 2 -24.01 18.86 28.53
N GLU A 3 -24.34 19.81 29.42
CA GLU A 3 -24.64 21.20 29.03
C GLU A 3 -23.44 21.92 28.39
N LEU A 4 -22.22 21.63 28.86
CA LEU A 4 -21.00 22.20 28.30
C LEU A 4 -20.75 21.67 26.89
N VAL A 5 -20.99 20.37 26.66
CA VAL A 5 -20.90 19.74 25.35
C VAL A 5 -21.97 20.29 24.40
N LEU A 6 -23.22 20.44 24.86
CA LEU A 6 -24.30 21.02 24.07
C LEU A 6 -24.07 22.49 23.74
N SER A 7 -23.54 23.27 24.68
CA SER A 7 -23.18 24.68 24.45
C SER A 7 -22.02 24.83 23.48
N PHE A 8 -21.02 23.94 23.55
CA PHE A 8 -19.92 23.90 22.60
C PHE A 8 -20.43 23.60 21.19
N PHE A 9 -21.19 22.52 21.00
CA PHE A 9 -21.72 22.17 19.68
C PHE A 9 -22.81 23.13 19.19
N GLY A 10 -23.58 23.76 20.08
CA GLY A 10 -24.57 24.77 19.70
C GLY A 10 -23.96 26.02 19.08
N ASN A 11 -22.69 26.34 19.40
CA ASN A 11 -22.02 27.54 18.91
C ASN A 11 -20.89 27.25 17.91
N TYR A 12 -20.23 26.08 18.00
CA TYR A 12 -19.00 25.79 17.27
C TYR A 12 -19.07 24.54 16.38
N LEU A 13 -20.24 23.90 16.21
CA LEU A 13 -20.33 22.68 15.42
C LEU A 13 -19.94 22.90 13.94
N ILE A 14 -20.31 24.05 13.35
CA ILE A 14 -19.99 24.35 11.95
C ILE A 14 -18.48 24.54 11.79
N GLU A 15 -17.86 25.29 12.69
CA GLU A 15 -16.43 25.55 12.75
C GLU A 15 -15.65 24.25 12.97
N PHE A 16 -16.15 23.38 13.86
CA PHE A 16 -15.59 22.07 14.10
C PHE A 16 -15.64 21.19 12.85
N MET A 17 -16.80 21.12 12.17
CA MET A 17 -16.95 20.38 10.92
C MET A 17 -16.03 20.95 9.82
N PHE A 18 -15.87 22.26 9.74
CA PHE A 18 -14.98 22.91 8.78
C PHE A 18 -13.49 22.61 9.06
N CYS A 19 -13.09 22.64 10.33
CA CYS A 19 -11.73 22.23 10.76
C CYS A 19 -11.47 20.77 10.41
N LEU A 20 -12.43 19.88 10.68
CA LEU A 20 -12.35 18.46 10.36
C LEU A 20 -12.22 18.25 8.84
N LEU A 21 -13.01 18.96 8.04
CA LEU A 21 -12.93 18.90 6.58
C LEU A 21 -11.57 19.37 6.07
N THR A 22 -11.06 20.48 6.59
CA THR A 22 -9.77 21.03 6.19
C THR A 22 -8.64 20.06 6.50
N GLY A 23 -8.64 19.48 7.71
CA GLY A 23 -7.70 18.43 8.09
C GLY A 23 -7.80 17.22 7.17
N ALA A 24 -9.01 16.77 6.85
CA ALA A 24 -9.24 15.67 5.92
C ALA A 24 -8.69 15.94 4.53
N LEU A 25 -8.90 17.13 3.99
CA LEU A 25 -8.39 17.53 2.68
C LEU A 25 -6.86 17.60 2.66
N VAL A 26 -6.24 18.08 3.73
CA VAL A 26 -4.77 18.09 3.87
C VAL A 26 -4.22 16.67 3.91
N PHE A 27 -4.77 15.81 4.78
CA PHE A 27 -4.35 14.40 4.85
C PHE A 27 -4.59 13.67 3.53
N ARG A 28 -5.71 13.94 2.86
CA ARG A 28 -6.01 13.38 1.54
C ARG A 28 -4.98 13.83 0.52
N TYR A 29 -4.71 15.12 0.44
CA TYR A 29 -3.74 15.66 -0.52
C TYR A 29 -2.36 15.08 -0.28
N ALA A 30 -1.93 14.99 0.98
CA ALA A 30 -0.66 14.38 1.36
C ALA A 30 -0.61 12.89 0.97
N ALA A 31 -1.65 12.12 1.31
CA ALA A 31 -1.73 10.70 0.97
C ALA A 31 -1.80 10.46 -0.55
N TYR A 32 -2.54 11.29 -1.28
CA TYR A 32 -2.62 11.21 -2.74
C TYR A 32 -1.27 11.53 -3.40
N LYS A 33 -0.62 12.61 -2.96
CA LYS A 33 0.71 13.00 -3.46
C LYS A 33 1.74 11.91 -3.18
N HIS A 34 1.79 11.43 -1.93
CA HIS A 34 2.69 10.35 -1.53
C HIS A 34 2.47 9.08 -2.34
N SER A 35 1.22 8.65 -2.48
CA SER A 35 0.87 7.45 -3.23
C SER A 35 1.24 7.59 -4.72
N LYS A 36 1.19 8.81 -5.29
CA LYS A 36 1.61 9.08 -6.67
C LYS A 36 3.12 9.02 -6.84
N ASP A 37 3.85 9.53 -5.85
CA ASP A 37 5.31 9.45 -5.82
C ASP A 37 5.76 7.99 -5.69
N ASP A 38 5.08 7.19 -4.86
CA ASP A 38 5.29 5.74 -4.77
C ASP A 38 4.95 5.03 -6.09
N GLU A 39 3.80 5.29 -6.70
CA GLU A 39 3.44 4.69 -7.99
C GLU A 39 4.51 4.97 -9.05
N ALA A 40 5.04 6.19 -9.10
CA ALA A 40 6.10 6.56 -10.03
C ALA A 40 7.41 5.82 -9.74
N TYR A 41 7.78 5.66 -8.47
CA TYR A 41 8.96 4.92 -8.05
C TYR A 41 8.84 3.43 -8.40
N TYR A 42 7.78 2.77 -7.94
CA TYR A 42 7.56 1.34 -8.16
C TYR A 42 7.36 1.02 -9.64
N SER A 43 6.64 1.86 -10.40
CA SER A 43 6.50 1.64 -11.85
C SER A 43 7.81 1.76 -12.60
N ARG A 44 8.75 2.60 -12.14
CA ARG A 44 10.10 2.67 -12.71
C ARG A 44 10.92 1.45 -12.30
N PHE A 45 10.85 1.05 -11.04
CA PHE A 45 11.50 -0.15 -10.54
C PHE A 45 11.09 -1.39 -11.34
N THR A 46 9.79 -1.65 -11.48
CA THR A 46 9.29 -2.82 -12.22
C THR A 46 9.70 -2.77 -13.69
N ARG A 47 9.65 -1.59 -14.32
CA ARG A 47 10.07 -1.42 -15.72
C ARG A 47 11.56 -1.71 -15.92
N GLU A 48 12.42 -1.19 -15.05
CA GLU A 48 13.86 -1.44 -15.15
C GLU A 48 14.20 -2.90 -14.81
N LEU A 49 13.52 -3.50 -13.83
CA LEU A 49 13.65 -4.91 -13.50
C LEU A 49 13.27 -5.79 -14.70
N ASP A 50 12.10 -5.57 -15.29
CA ASP A 50 11.63 -6.31 -16.47
C ASP A 50 12.57 -6.14 -17.67
N THR A 51 13.14 -4.93 -17.84
CA THR A 51 14.12 -4.64 -18.90
C THR A 51 15.42 -5.40 -18.68
N CYS A 52 15.97 -5.38 -17.46
CA CYS A 52 17.17 -6.14 -17.12
C CYS A 52 16.96 -7.66 -17.26
N VAL A 53 15.81 -8.18 -16.82
CA VAL A 53 15.46 -9.60 -16.99
C VAL A 53 15.35 -9.96 -18.48
N SER A 54 14.75 -9.10 -19.29
CA SER A 54 14.61 -9.32 -20.74
C SER A 54 15.95 -9.27 -21.47
N GLU A 55 16.85 -8.37 -21.09
CA GLU A 55 18.22 -8.30 -21.61
C GLU A 55 19.02 -9.57 -21.30
N ASP A 56 18.93 -10.07 -20.06
CA ASP A 56 19.65 -11.28 -19.64
C ASP A 56 19.11 -12.53 -20.33
N LYS A 57 17.79 -12.60 -20.53
CA LYS A 57 17.16 -13.62 -21.39
C LYS A 57 17.66 -13.58 -22.82
N GLY A 58 17.86 -12.39 -23.39
CA GLY A 58 18.42 -12.22 -24.74
C GLY A 58 19.90 -12.60 -24.84
N LYS A 59 20.67 -12.33 -23.79
CA LYS A 59 22.10 -12.66 -23.70
C LYS A 59 22.36 -14.13 -23.33
N GLY A 60 21.34 -14.87 -22.87
CA GLY A 60 21.46 -16.26 -22.44
C GLY A 60 22.34 -16.41 -21.20
N VAL A 61 22.29 -15.44 -20.28
CA VAL A 61 23.05 -15.46 -19.02
C VAL A 61 22.59 -16.65 -18.20
N LYS A 62 23.52 -17.51 -17.78
CA LYS A 62 23.23 -18.67 -16.94
C LYS A 62 23.00 -18.29 -15.48
N VAL A 63 21.89 -18.69 -14.90
CA VAL A 63 21.60 -18.52 -13.46
C VAL A 63 22.14 -19.71 -12.67
N ASP A 64 23.44 -19.69 -12.36
CA ASP A 64 24.08 -20.76 -11.57
C ASP A 64 23.84 -20.58 -10.05
N ASP A 65 23.88 -19.34 -9.58
CA ASP A 65 23.61 -18.93 -8.20
C ASP A 65 22.56 -17.83 -8.16
N VAL A 66 21.40 -18.13 -7.55
CA VAL A 66 20.24 -17.25 -7.47
C VAL A 66 20.55 -16.00 -6.65
N GLU A 67 21.32 -16.13 -5.56
CA GLU A 67 21.64 -15.00 -4.68
C GLU A 67 22.57 -14.00 -5.38
N SER A 68 23.65 -14.49 -6.00
CA SER A 68 24.55 -13.67 -6.80
C SER A 68 23.84 -13.03 -8.00
N TYR A 69 22.97 -13.79 -8.69
CA TYR A 69 22.18 -13.25 -9.79
C TYR A 69 21.22 -12.12 -9.34
N LEU A 70 20.47 -12.35 -8.26
CA LEU A 70 19.59 -11.35 -7.66
C LEU A 70 20.36 -10.10 -7.24
N SER A 71 21.52 -10.25 -6.60
CA SER A 71 22.36 -9.12 -6.22
C SER A 71 22.82 -8.31 -7.44
N ASN A 72 23.26 -8.99 -8.51
CA ASN A 72 23.73 -8.33 -9.73
C ASN A 72 22.60 -7.66 -10.53
N ILE A 73 21.41 -8.27 -10.61
CA ILE A 73 20.29 -7.65 -11.31
C ILE A 73 19.72 -6.47 -10.51
N LEU A 74 19.55 -6.63 -9.20
CA LEU A 74 19.06 -5.55 -8.35
C LEU A 74 20.07 -4.41 -8.25
N GLY A 75 21.38 -4.70 -8.27
CA GLY A 75 22.43 -3.68 -8.38
C GLY A 75 22.31 -2.85 -9.67
N ARG A 76 22.13 -3.50 -10.82
CA ARG A 76 21.92 -2.80 -12.11
C ARG A 76 20.63 -1.99 -12.14
N VAL A 77 19.55 -2.51 -11.56
CA VAL A 77 18.29 -1.77 -11.41
C VAL A 77 18.51 -0.54 -10.52
N ASN A 78 19.23 -0.71 -9.40
CA ASN A 78 19.54 0.36 -8.46
C ASN A 78 20.31 1.53 -9.12
N GLU A 79 21.26 1.24 -10.00
CA GLU A 79 22.02 2.28 -10.73
C GLU A 79 21.14 3.11 -11.66
N LYS A 80 20.09 2.50 -12.24
CA LYS A 80 19.14 3.18 -13.15
C LYS A 80 17.97 3.86 -12.43
N LEU A 81 17.75 3.56 -11.15
CA LEU A 81 16.73 4.24 -10.35
C LEU A 81 17.12 5.69 -10.04
N PRO A 82 16.19 6.65 -10.11
CA PRO A 82 16.47 8.05 -9.82
C PRO A 82 16.99 8.22 -8.38
N THR A 83 18.10 8.95 -8.22
CA THR A 83 18.69 9.32 -6.93
C THR A 83 17.80 10.34 -6.22
N ASN A 84 16.95 9.87 -5.30
CA ASN A 84 16.28 10.60 -4.21
C ASN A 84 15.45 11.88 -4.50
N SER A 85 15.51 12.51 -5.67
CA SER A 85 14.85 13.81 -5.90
C SER A 85 13.34 13.71 -6.11
N LEU A 86 12.83 12.53 -6.49
CA LEU A 86 11.39 12.31 -6.72
C LEU A 86 10.65 11.79 -5.49
N ARG A 87 11.30 11.03 -4.58
CA ARG A 87 10.67 10.49 -3.36
C ARG A 87 10.82 11.43 -2.14
N PHE A 88 11.83 12.31 -2.12
CA PHE A 88 12.18 13.13 -0.96
C PHE A 88 12.05 14.65 -1.18
N SER A 89 11.31 15.10 -2.21
CA SER A 89 11.20 16.53 -2.59
C SER A 89 10.62 17.48 -1.51
N HIS A 90 10.21 16.97 -0.34
CA HIS A 90 9.58 17.81 0.68
C HIS A 90 10.16 17.79 2.09
N ASN A 91 11.35 17.22 2.31
CA ASN A 91 12.10 17.48 3.54
C ASN A 91 13.13 18.60 3.34
N LYS A 92 12.63 19.80 3.05
CA LYS A 92 13.46 20.99 2.73
C LYS A 92 14.14 21.62 3.97
N ASN A 93 14.04 20.99 5.15
CA ASN A 93 14.74 21.44 6.36
C ASN A 93 16.07 20.73 6.62
N ILE A 94 16.51 19.80 5.75
CA ILE A 94 17.81 19.13 5.89
C ILE A 94 18.76 19.47 4.72
N THR A 95 18.25 19.87 3.56
CA THR A 95 19.05 20.21 2.38
C THR A 95 19.25 21.72 2.22
N GLY A 96 19.69 22.34 3.30
CA GLY A 96 20.21 23.72 3.33
C GLY A 96 21.72 23.72 3.55
N ARG A 97 22.46 22.89 2.82
CA ARG A 97 23.90 23.07 2.65
C ARG A 97 24.27 22.61 1.27
N GLU A 98 24.63 23.61 0.47
CA GLU A 98 25.10 23.49 -0.89
C GLU A 98 26.31 22.57 -0.96
N ALA A 99 26.47 21.99 -2.13
CA ALA A 99 27.59 21.18 -2.55
C ALA A 99 28.93 21.79 -2.10
N GLU A 100 29.63 21.08 -1.23
CA GLU A 100 31.08 20.98 -1.16
C GLU A 100 31.41 19.86 -0.15
N ASP A 101 32.35 19.01 -0.55
CA ASP A 101 32.93 17.85 0.17
C ASP A 101 32.20 16.50 0.09
N GLU A 102 32.64 15.73 -0.91
CA GLU A 102 32.76 14.26 -0.85
C GLU A 102 33.57 13.87 0.39
N ASP A 103 32.91 13.57 1.50
CA ASP A 103 33.20 12.42 2.35
C ASP A 103 32.29 12.46 3.60
N ASP A 104 31.61 11.34 3.83
CA ASP A 104 31.04 10.97 5.13
C ASP A 104 29.81 11.76 5.62
N ALA A 105 28.84 12.01 4.72
CA ALA A 105 27.47 12.25 5.14
C ALA A 105 26.93 10.96 5.79
N ARG A 106 27.05 10.87 7.12
CA ARG A 106 26.50 9.81 7.96
C ARG A 106 24.98 9.70 7.76
N LEU A 107 24.58 8.97 6.73
CA LEU A 107 23.22 8.49 6.56
C LEU A 107 22.90 7.69 7.82
N SER A 108 21.88 8.13 8.55
CA SER A 108 21.32 7.34 9.65
C SER A 108 21.01 5.95 9.11
N LEU A 109 21.35 4.89 9.84
CA LEU A 109 20.96 3.52 9.51
C LEU A 109 19.44 3.42 9.25
N GLY A 110 18.64 4.27 9.90
CA GLY A 110 17.20 4.39 9.64
C GLY A 110 16.85 4.96 8.27
N ASP A 111 17.65 5.89 7.75
CA ASP A 111 17.48 6.51 6.43
C ASP A 111 18.07 5.65 5.30
N TYR A 112 19.11 4.85 5.62
CA TYR A 112 19.69 3.86 4.71
C TYR A 112 18.75 2.66 4.50
N VAL A 113 18.14 2.15 5.58
CA VAL A 113 17.11 1.11 5.52
C VAL A 113 15.80 1.67 4.93
N GLY A 114 15.53 2.96 5.13
CA GLY A 114 14.31 3.63 4.65
C GLY A 114 14.35 4.17 3.22
N SER A 115 15.51 4.32 2.56
CA SER A 115 15.58 4.93 1.23
C SER A 115 16.41 4.10 0.25
N LYS A 116 15.81 3.80 -0.91
CA LYS A 116 16.38 3.07 -2.07
C LYS A 116 16.76 1.61 -1.83
N HIS A 117 17.37 1.28 -0.69
CA HIS A 117 17.80 -0.07 -0.33
C HIS A 117 16.71 -0.87 0.35
N GLY A 118 15.64 -0.27 0.86
CA GLY A 118 14.55 -1.01 1.52
C GLY A 118 13.97 -2.10 0.62
N LEU A 119 13.44 -1.72 -0.55
CA LEU A 119 12.85 -2.69 -1.48
C LEU A 119 13.87 -3.74 -1.97
N ILE A 120 15.09 -3.32 -2.30
CA ILE A 120 16.13 -4.21 -2.80
C ILE A 120 16.57 -5.19 -1.69
N ALA A 121 16.78 -4.69 -0.48
CA ALA A 121 17.16 -5.50 0.67
C ALA A 121 16.04 -6.48 1.05
N SER A 122 14.78 -6.07 0.96
CA SER A 122 13.62 -6.95 1.19
C SER A 122 13.54 -8.05 0.14
N ILE A 123 13.75 -7.74 -1.14
CA ILE A 123 13.82 -8.77 -2.20
C ILE A 123 15.02 -9.71 -1.96
N GLN A 124 16.17 -9.18 -1.54
CA GLN A 124 17.36 -9.97 -1.22
C GLN A 124 17.18 -10.85 0.02
N ALA A 125 16.49 -10.36 1.04
CA ALA A 125 16.15 -11.12 2.24
C ALA A 125 15.24 -12.31 1.90
N GLU A 126 14.35 -12.13 0.91
CA GLU A 126 13.46 -13.17 0.40
C GLU A 126 14.05 -13.97 -0.78
N SER A 127 15.37 -13.87 -1.04
CA SER A 127 16.06 -14.57 -2.13
C SER A 127 15.87 -16.09 -2.12
N ALA A 128 15.75 -16.69 -0.93
CA ALA A 128 15.52 -18.12 -0.77
C ALA A 128 14.24 -18.61 -1.47
N ILE A 129 13.20 -17.78 -1.55
CA ILE A 129 11.93 -18.10 -2.20
C ILE A 129 12.11 -18.23 -3.72
N PHE A 130 13.02 -17.46 -4.30
CA PHE A 130 13.34 -17.53 -5.73
C PHE A 130 14.10 -18.80 -6.11
N ASN A 131 14.68 -19.52 -5.13
CA ASN A 131 15.37 -20.78 -5.36
C ASN A 131 14.41 -21.99 -5.39
N VAL A 132 13.20 -21.86 -4.83
CA VAL A 132 12.23 -22.95 -4.77
C VAL A 132 11.60 -23.20 -6.15
N GLN A 133 11.57 -24.46 -6.59
CA GLN A 133 11.01 -24.87 -7.89
C GLN A 133 9.49 -24.72 -7.99
N VAL A 134 8.80 -24.75 -6.85
CA VAL A 134 7.34 -24.54 -6.77
C VAL A 134 7.07 -23.04 -6.79
N PRO A 135 6.13 -22.55 -7.62
CA PRO A 135 5.80 -21.13 -7.65
C PRO A 135 5.29 -20.68 -6.28
N PRO A 136 5.87 -19.62 -5.68
CA PRO A 136 5.38 -19.07 -4.44
C PRO A 136 4.03 -18.38 -4.63
N ASP A 137 3.34 -18.11 -3.52
CA ASP A 137 2.26 -17.15 -3.53
C ASP A 137 2.85 -15.74 -3.71
N PHE A 138 2.70 -15.20 -4.91
CA PHE A 138 3.24 -13.89 -5.25
C PHE A 138 2.50 -12.75 -4.54
N ASP A 139 1.25 -12.94 -4.15
CA ASP A 139 0.49 -11.95 -3.37
C ASP A 139 1.13 -11.82 -1.98
N GLU A 140 1.35 -12.95 -1.29
CA GLU A 140 2.00 -12.95 0.03
C GLU A 140 3.46 -12.48 -0.03
N LEU A 141 4.22 -12.90 -1.04
CA LEU A 141 5.60 -12.45 -1.25
C LEU A 141 5.68 -10.94 -1.45
N THR A 142 4.80 -10.39 -2.29
CA THR A 142 4.75 -8.95 -2.57
C THR A 142 4.33 -8.18 -1.31
N ASP A 143 3.37 -8.71 -0.55
CA ASP A 143 2.95 -8.11 0.71
C ASP A 143 4.09 -8.04 1.72
N ARG A 144 4.86 -9.12 1.92
CA ARG A 144 6.05 -9.09 2.79
C ARG A 144 7.10 -8.10 2.33
N ILE A 145 7.47 -8.14 1.05
CA ILE A 145 8.50 -7.26 0.47
C ILE A 145 8.10 -5.78 0.56
N MET A 146 6.85 -5.45 0.26
CA MET A 146 6.38 -4.07 0.25
C MET A 146 6.10 -3.55 1.67
N ASN A 147 5.64 -4.40 2.60
CA ASN A 147 5.37 -3.97 3.98
C ASN A 147 6.65 -3.71 4.79
N GLU A 148 7.79 -4.25 4.37
CA GLU A 148 9.10 -3.89 4.91
C GLU A 148 9.55 -2.47 4.49
N ASP A 149 9.06 -1.93 3.37
CA ASP A 149 9.32 -0.53 3.00
C ASP A 149 8.48 0.42 3.87
N LYS A 150 9.13 1.11 4.80
CA LYS A 150 8.51 2.11 5.67
C LYS A 150 7.73 3.18 4.90
N ASN A 151 8.17 3.56 3.71
CA ASN A 151 7.46 4.57 2.92
C ASN A 151 6.15 4.00 2.36
N TRP A 152 6.12 2.71 2.01
CA TRP A 152 4.88 2.08 1.55
C TRP A 152 3.82 2.04 2.65
N THR A 153 4.23 1.76 3.90
CA THR A 153 3.30 1.58 5.02
C THR A 153 2.97 2.90 5.73
N GLN A 154 3.90 3.86 5.77
CA GLN A 154 3.79 5.08 6.57
C GLN A 154 3.95 6.36 5.73
N LEU A 155 2.99 7.28 5.90
CA LEU A 155 3.06 8.64 5.40
C LEU A 155 4.12 9.40 6.22
N TYR A 156 5.14 9.91 5.54
CA TYR A 156 6.26 10.65 6.14
C TYR A 156 6.94 9.91 7.32
N GLY A 157 6.91 8.56 7.33
CA GLY A 157 7.59 7.73 8.33
C GLY A 157 6.93 7.70 9.72
N HIS A 158 5.73 8.25 9.89
CA HIS A 158 5.07 8.33 11.20
C HIS A 158 3.60 7.92 11.20
N ILE A 159 2.85 8.17 10.12
CA ILE A 159 1.40 7.96 10.12
C ILE A 159 1.04 6.81 9.19
N PRO A 160 0.37 5.74 9.66
CA PRO A 160 0.01 4.63 8.78
C PRO A 160 -0.96 5.09 7.68
N ILE A 161 -0.59 4.87 6.41
CA ILE A 161 -1.36 5.33 5.24
C ILE A 161 -2.74 4.66 5.22
N GLU A 162 -2.81 3.40 5.62
CA GLU A 162 -4.07 2.65 5.68
C GLU A 162 -5.08 3.27 6.65
N GLY A 163 -4.61 3.71 7.83
CA GLY A 163 -5.44 4.41 8.81
C GLY A 163 -5.98 5.74 8.26
N ILE A 164 -5.14 6.51 7.57
CA ILE A 164 -5.54 7.77 6.93
C ILE A 164 -6.60 7.51 5.85
N SER A 165 -6.36 6.55 4.95
CA SER A 165 -7.31 6.22 3.89
C SER A 165 -8.66 5.82 4.47
N ARG A 166 -8.67 4.90 5.44
CA ARG A 166 -9.91 4.44 6.09
C ARG A 166 -10.66 5.59 6.78
N THR A 167 -9.93 6.50 7.40
CA THR A 167 -10.52 7.69 8.03
C THR A 167 -11.18 8.59 6.99
N ILE A 168 -10.50 8.86 5.87
CA ILE A 168 -11.02 9.65 4.76
C ILE A 168 -12.27 9.00 4.13
N ASP A 169 -12.33 7.66 4.10
CA ASP A 169 -13.46 6.92 3.55
C ASP A 169 -14.70 6.96 4.46
N ILE A 170 -14.52 7.03 5.78
CA ILE A 170 -15.61 7.07 6.78
C ILE A 170 -16.14 8.49 7.01
N LEU A 171 -15.31 9.51 6.78
CA LEU A 171 -15.63 10.92 7.03
C LEU A 171 -16.92 11.45 6.38
N PRO A 172 -17.26 11.10 5.12
CA PRO A 172 -18.52 11.54 4.51
C PRO A 172 -19.74 11.15 5.36
N SER A 173 -19.80 9.90 5.81
CA SER A 173 -20.87 9.41 6.68
C SER A 173 -20.89 10.15 8.03
N LEU A 174 -19.71 10.46 8.58
CA LEU A 174 -19.59 11.21 9.82
C LEU A 174 -20.15 12.64 9.70
N PHE A 175 -19.97 13.30 8.55
CA PHE A 175 -20.55 14.63 8.31
C PHE A 175 -22.08 14.62 8.25
N ILE A 176 -22.69 13.57 7.72
CA ILE A 176 -24.15 13.40 7.76
C ILE A 176 -24.61 13.29 9.21
N VAL A 177 -23.94 12.46 10.01
CA VAL A 177 -24.26 12.29 11.44
C VAL A 177 -24.12 13.62 12.19
N PHE A 178 -23.05 14.38 11.96
CA PHE A 178 -22.90 15.71 12.57
C PHE A 178 -23.97 16.71 12.10
N GLY A 179 -24.37 16.67 10.82
CA GLY A 179 -25.45 17.53 10.31
C GLY A 179 -26.80 17.24 10.96
N VAL A 180 -27.14 15.94 11.11
CA VAL A 180 -28.35 15.49 11.81
C VAL A 180 -28.27 15.85 13.30
N PHE A 181 -27.13 15.63 13.94
CA PHE A 181 -26.89 15.98 15.35
C PHE A 181 -27.02 17.48 15.60
N GLY A 182 -26.47 18.33 14.73
CA GLY A 182 -26.63 19.79 14.80
C GLY A 182 -28.08 20.23 14.67
N THR A 183 -28.86 19.52 13.85
CA THR A 183 -30.30 19.76 13.72
C THR A 183 -31.01 19.49 15.05
N PHE A 184 -30.73 18.36 15.70
CA PHE A 184 -31.30 18.03 17.00
C PHE A 184 -30.91 19.05 18.08
N ILE A 185 -29.65 19.50 18.10
CA ILE A 185 -29.20 20.52 19.05
C ILE A 185 -29.94 21.85 18.82
N GLY A 186 -30.02 22.34 17.58
CA GLY A 186 -30.70 23.61 17.30
C GLY A 186 -32.18 23.58 17.65
N ILE A 187 -32.89 22.46 17.38
CA ILE A 187 -34.29 22.29 17.80
C ILE A 187 -34.40 22.23 19.34
N ALA A 188 -33.52 21.48 20.01
CA ALA A 188 -33.52 21.38 21.46
C ALA A 188 -33.29 22.73 22.16
N MET A 189 -32.48 23.61 21.56
CA MET A 189 -32.30 24.99 22.05
C MET A 189 -33.46 25.93 21.68
N ALA A 190 -34.18 25.65 20.60
CA ALA A 190 -35.30 26.47 20.14
C ALA A 190 -36.60 26.19 20.93
N LEU A 191 -36.86 24.93 21.33
CA LEU A 191 -38.11 24.55 22.00
C LEU A 191 -38.38 25.28 23.34
N PRO A 192 -37.39 25.46 24.24
CA PRO A 192 -37.59 26.24 25.47
C PRO A 192 -37.92 27.71 25.20
N GLU A 193 -37.38 28.29 24.12
CA GLU A 193 -37.65 29.68 23.75
C GLU A 193 -39.12 29.87 23.34
N ILE A 194 -39.74 28.88 22.69
CA ILE A 194 -41.20 28.91 22.39
C ILE A 194 -42.03 28.97 23.67
N ALA A 195 -41.65 28.19 24.69
CA ALA A 195 -42.40 28.15 25.95
C ALA A 195 -42.40 29.50 26.69
N ASN A 196 -41.42 30.36 26.40
CA ASN A 196 -41.27 31.68 26.99
C ASN A 196 -41.88 32.82 26.14
N ILE A 197 -42.55 32.52 25.01
CA ILE A 197 -43.22 33.53 24.18
C ILE A 197 -44.62 33.81 24.74
N ASP A 198 -44.87 35.05 25.14
CA ASP A 198 -46.22 35.53 25.45
C ASP A 198 -46.91 36.05 24.18
N PHE A 199 -47.79 35.23 23.61
CA PHE A 199 -48.58 35.59 22.43
C PHE A 199 -49.53 36.77 22.65
N LYS A 200 -49.80 37.17 23.90
CA LYS A 200 -50.62 38.35 24.22
C LYS A 200 -49.80 39.64 24.26
N ASN A 201 -48.48 39.54 24.44
CA ASN A 201 -47.55 40.65 24.44
C ASN A 201 -46.38 40.36 23.49
N LEU A 202 -46.66 40.47 22.18
CA LEU A 202 -45.69 40.22 21.12
C LEU A 202 -44.49 41.18 21.18
N GLU A 203 -44.71 42.41 21.63
CA GLU A 203 -43.68 43.45 21.72
C GLU A 203 -42.68 43.12 22.82
N GLY A 204 -43.16 42.60 23.97
CA GLY A 204 -42.30 42.05 25.03
C GLY A 204 -41.64 40.70 24.68
N SER A 205 -42.19 39.96 23.72
CA SER A 205 -41.72 38.62 23.33
C SER A 205 -40.85 38.60 22.06
N SER A 206 -40.58 39.77 21.48
CA SER A 206 -39.81 39.90 20.24
C SER A 206 -38.39 39.32 20.34
N GLU A 207 -37.77 39.41 21.51
CA GLU A 207 -36.44 38.85 21.76
C GLU A 207 -36.45 37.32 21.74
N ASN A 208 -37.41 36.69 22.43
CA ASN A 208 -37.56 35.23 22.47
C ASN A 208 -37.92 34.68 21.08
N LEU A 209 -38.75 35.39 20.32
CA LEU A 209 -39.07 35.05 18.93
C LEU A 209 -37.82 35.08 18.03
N THR A 210 -36.98 36.10 18.20
CA THR A 210 -35.74 36.23 17.41
C THR A 210 -34.76 35.11 17.76
N ARG A 211 -34.59 34.78 19.05
CA ARG A 211 -33.74 33.66 19.49
C ARG A 211 -34.24 32.31 18.96
N PHE A 212 -35.55 32.08 18.99
CA PHE A 212 -36.17 30.90 18.40
C PHE A 212 -35.82 30.77 16.90
N VAL A 213 -36.02 31.84 16.12
CA VAL A 213 -35.73 31.83 14.68
C VAL A 213 -34.23 31.60 14.41
N ILE A 214 -33.34 32.21 15.21
CA ILE A 214 -31.89 32.00 15.08
C ILE A 214 -31.51 30.54 15.35
N ASN A 215 -32.05 29.92 16.40
CA ASN A 215 -31.75 28.52 16.76
C ASN A 215 -32.26 27.53 15.70
N VAL A 216 -33.44 27.79 15.15
CA VAL A 216 -34.02 27.00 14.05
C VAL A 216 -33.20 27.19 12.75
N ALA A 217 -32.80 28.42 12.44
CA ALA A 217 -31.95 28.71 11.29
C ALA A 217 -30.55 28.06 11.45
N PHE A 218 -30.00 28.02 12.66
CA PHE A 218 -28.76 27.33 12.96
C PHE A 218 -28.89 25.82 12.69
N SER A 219 -29.94 25.17 13.19
CA SER A 219 -30.25 23.75 12.92
C SER A 219 -30.31 23.44 11.42
N MET A 220 -30.96 24.30 10.62
CA MET A 220 -31.02 24.12 9.18
C MET A 220 -29.64 24.28 8.53
N LYS A 221 -28.87 25.30 8.93
CA LYS A 221 -27.51 25.54 8.42
C LYS A 221 -26.57 24.36 8.70
N THR A 222 -26.59 23.81 9.91
CA THR A 222 -25.73 22.67 10.27
C THR A 222 -26.02 21.43 9.41
N SER A 223 -27.30 21.17 9.12
CA SER A 223 -27.69 20.05 8.25
C SER A 223 -27.19 20.23 6.82
N ILE A 224 -27.41 21.43 6.25
CA ILE A 224 -26.96 21.77 4.89
C ILE A 224 -25.44 21.65 4.78
N VAL A 225 -24.70 22.16 5.77
CA VAL A 225 -23.23 22.07 5.81
C VAL A 225 -22.77 20.61 5.88
N GLY A 226 -23.41 19.77 6.72
CA GLY A 226 -23.07 18.35 6.80
C GLY A 226 -23.29 17.60 5.49
N ILE A 227 -24.41 17.85 4.83
CA ILE A 227 -24.71 17.26 3.51
C ILE A 227 -23.70 17.76 2.46
N LEU A 228 -23.38 19.05 2.44
CA LEU A 228 -22.42 19.63 1.50
C LEU A 228 -21.03 19.01 1.65
N PHE A 229 -20.53 18.90 2.88
CA PHE A 229 -19.20 18.30 3.14
C PHE A 229 -19.16 16.82 2.80
N ASN A 230 -20.24 16.09 3.10
CA ASN A 230 -20.40 14.71 2.66
C ASN A 230 -20.33 14.59 1.13
N LEU A 231 -21.04 15.45 0.39
CA LEU A 231 -21.03 15.41 -1.07
C LEU A 231 -19.63 15.69 -1.63
N ILE A 232 -18.94 16.71 -1.11
CA ILE A 232 -17.57 17.06 -1.54
C ILE A 232 -16.62 15.88 -1.31
N LEU A 233 -16.61 15.28 -0.12
CA LEU A 233 -15.70 14.17 0.17
C LEU A 233 -16.08 12.89 -0.56
N THR A 234 -17.37 12.60 -0.73
CA THR A 234 -17.84 11.45 -1.52
C THR A 234 -17.38 11.60 -2.97
N PHE A 235 -17.54 12.80 -3.55
CA PHE A 235 -17.03 13.10 -4.89
C PHE A 235 -15.52 12.87 -4.96
N LEU A 236 -14.75 13.42 -4.02
CA LEU A 236 -13.31 13.22 -4.01
C LEU A 236 -12.89 11.75 -3.85
N ASN A 237 -13.58 10.98 -2.99
CA ASN A 237 -13.37 9.53 -2.80
C ASN A 237 -13.61 8.74 -4.08
N THR A 238 -14.67 9.08 -4.82
CA THR A 238 -15.00 8.41 -6.08
C THR A 238 -14.01 8.74 -7.20
N PHE A 239 -13.60 9.99 -7.35
CA PHE A 239 -12.72 10.40 -8.46
C PHE A 239 -11.24 10.09 -8.20
N PHE A 240 -10.81 10.08 -6.94
CA PHE A 240 -9.42 9.86 -6.55
C PHE A 240 -9.32 8.81 -5.42
N PRO A 241 -9.63 7.53 -5.71
CA PRO A 241 -9.50 6.46 -4.74
C PRO A 241 -8.03 6.15 -4.48
N ILE A 242 -7.58 6.36 -3.24
CA ILE A 242 -6.18 6.15 -2.83
C ILE A 242 -5.85 4.66 -2.79
N GLN A 243 -6.79 3.83 -2.31
CA GLN A 243 -6.65 2.37 -2.22
C GLN A 243 -6.43 1.73 -3.59
N ASP A 244 -7.24 2.08 -4.58
CA ASP A 244 -7.12 1.51 -5.92
C ASP A 244 -5.76 1.82 -6.55
N MET A 245 -5.23 3.02 -6.34
CA MET A 245 -3.92 3.40 -6.87
C MET A 245 -2.78 2.59 -6.24
N ARG A 246 -2.86 2.34 -4.93
CA ARG A 246 -1.90 1.48 -4.23
C ARG A 246 -2.04 0.03 -4.69
N PHE A 247 -3.26 -0.50 -4.76
CA PHE A 247 -3.51 -1.86 -5.23
C PHE A 247 -2.97 -2.10 -6.65
N ARG A 248 -3.15 -1.14 -7.56
CA ARG A 248 -2.56 -1.22 -8.92
C ARG A 248 -1.03 -1.25 -8.87
N THR A 249 -0.42 -0.46 -7.98
CA THR A 249 1.04 -0.45 -7.80
C THR A 249 1.54 -1.79 -7.25
N PHE A 250 0.85 -2.33 -6.26
CA PHE A 250 1.10 -3.65 -5.70
C PHE A 250 1.06 -4.74 -6.78
N LYS A 251 -0.02 -4.80 -7.58
CA LYS A 251 -0.15 -5.79 -8.67
C LYS A 251 0.93 -5.67 -9.75
N LYS A 252 1.44 -4.47 -10.02
CA LYS A 252 2.60 -4.28 -10.93
C LYS A 252 3.87 -4.91 -10.36
N VAL A 253 4.14 -4.71 -9.07
CA VAL A 253 5.31 -5.30 -8.40
C VAL A 253 5.20 -6.83 -8.38
N GLU A 254 4.03 -7.36 -8.00
CA GLU A 254 3.74 -8.80 -8.02
C GLU A 254 4.04 -9.43 -9.39
N THR A 255 3.52 -8.81 -10.46
CA THR A 255 3.74 -9.30 -11.83
C THR A 255 5.22 -9.32 -12.19
N SER A 256 5.98 -8.30 -11.77
CA SER A 256 7.42 -8.21 -12.06
C SER A 256 8.23 -9.25 -11.27
N LEU A 257 7.88 -9.50 -10.00
CA LEU A 257 8.47 -10.59 -9.20
C LEU A 257 8.17 -11.97 -9.79
N GLN A 258 6.96 -12.15 -10.33
CA GLN A 258 6.58 -13.38 -11.04
C GLN A 258 7.42 -13.58 -12.32
N ILE A 259 7.61 -12.53 -13.12
CA ILE A 259 8.47 -12.57 -14.32
C ILE A 259 9.92 -12.93 -13.94
N LEU A 260 10.43 -12.31 -12.87
CA LEU A 260 11.77 -12.58 -12.34
C LEU A 260 11.91 -14.06 -11.91
N TRP A 261 10.95 -14.58 -11.16
CA TRP A 261 10.95 -15.99 -10.73
C TRP A 261 10.94 -16.96 -11.91
N TYR A 262 10.05 -16.73 -12.89
CA TYR A 262 10.01 -17.58 -14.09
C TYR A 262 11.31 -17.55 -14.88
N HIS A 263 11.99 -16.41 -14.93
CA HIS A 263 13.27 -16.30 -15.60
C HIS A 263 14.36 -17.12 -14.88
N ILE A 264 14.44 -17.01 -13.55
CA ILE A 264 15.39 -17.76 -12.71
C ILE A 264 15.16 -19.27 -12.86
N GLN A 265 13.90 -19.73 -12.79
CA GLN A 265 13.59 -21.15 -12.83
C GLN A 265 13.73 -21.78 -14.22
N ASN A 266 13.39 -21.06 -15.29
CA ASN A 266 13.51 -21.60 -16.65
C ASN A 266 14.97 -21.85 -17.07
N ASP A 267 15.91 -21.17 -16.42
CA ASP A 267 17.34 -21.34 -16.68
C ASP A 267 18.07 -22.21 -15.66
N SER A 268 17.44 -22.51 -14.52
CA SER A 268 17.82 -23.61 -13.61
C SER A 268 17.58 -24.97 -14.29
N LYS A 269 18.39 -25.27 -15.31
CA LYS A 269 18.41 -26.53 -16.09
C LYS A 269 18.95 -27.71 -15.29
N LYS A 270 19.05 -27.63 -13.96
CA LYS A 270 19.54 -28.74 -13.13
C LYS A 270 18.73 -30.02 -13.39
N ASP A 271 17.44 -29.92 -13.69
CA ASP A 271 16.61 -31.10 -13.99
C ASP A 271 16.74 -31.63 -15.43
N LYS A 272 17.14 -30.81 -16.40
CA LYS A 272 17.32 -31.28 -17.79
C LYS A 272 18.54 -32.18 -17.95
N ASP A 273 19.52 -32.08 -17.05
CA ASP A 273 20.70 -32.96 -17.05
C ASP A 273 20.56 -34.15 -16.08
N VAL A 274 19.79 -34.01 -15.00
CA VAL A 274 19.54 -35.10 -14.03
C VAL A 274 18.52 -36.11 -14.57
N PHE A 275 17.47 -35.66 -15.27
CA PHE A 275 16.44 -36.57 -15.80
C PHE A 275 16.98 -37.57 -16.83
N PRO A 276 17.86 -37.19 -17.79
CA PRO A 276 18.56 -38.14 -18.65
C PRO A 276 19.46 -39.11 -17.88
N GLN A 277 20.16 -38.64 -16.84
CA GLN A 277 21.00 -39.51 -16.00
C GLN A 277 20.17 -40.51 -15.22
N MET A 278 19.02 -40.10 -14.67
CA MET A 278 18.06 -40.99 -14.02
C MET A 278 17.50 -42.03 -15.00
N LEU A 279 17.14 -41.61 -16.22
CA LEU A 279 16.70 -42.52 -17.28
C LEU A 279 17.77 -43.54 -17.66
N ILE A 280 19.04 -43.14 -17.72
CA ILE A 280 20.17 -44.05 -17.99
C ILE A 280 20.31 -45.07 -16.86
N VAL A 281 20.24 -44.63 -15.60
CA VAL A 281 20.33 -45.52 -14.43
C VAL A 281 19.15 -46.49 -14.38
N LEU A 282 17.92 -46.02 -14.62
CA LEU A 282 16.73 -46.87 -14.72
C LEU A 282 16.86 -47.90 -15.83
N LYS A 283 17.41 -47.52 -16.98
CA LYS A 283 17.64 -48.43 -18.11
C LYS A 283 18.73 -49.47 -17.81
N ASP A 284 19.79 -49.10 -17.07
CA ASP A 284 20.83 -50.03 -16.62
C ASP A 284 20.27 -51.03 -15.59
N ILE A 285 19.45 -50.58 -14.65
CA ILE A 285 18.77 -51.45 -13.66
C ILE A 285 17.85 -52.44 -14.38
N LEU A 286 17.05 -51.98 -15.34
CA LEU A 286 16.14 -52.83 -16.10
C LEU A 286 16.92 -53.87 -16.94
N GLY A 287 18.05 -53.47 -17.53
CA GLY A 287 18.94 -54.39 -18.25
C GLY A 287 19.64 -55.41 -17.35
N ARG A 288 19.91 -55.08 -16.08
CA ARG A 288 20.44 -56.02 -15.08
C ARG A 288 19.38 -57.01 -14.63
N LEU A 289 18.14 -56.56 -14.43
CA LEU A 289 17.02 -57.40 -14.03
C LEU A 289 16.72 -58.47 -15.11
N ASP A 290 16.69 -58.06 -16.38
CA ASP A 290 16.46 -58.93 -17.54
C ASP A 290 17.56 -60.00 -17.72
N ARG A 291 18.78 -59.70 -17.26
CA ARG A 291 19.90 -60.67 -17.22
C ARG A 291 19.80 -61.67 -16.07
N ILE A 292 19.17 -61.29 -14.96
CA ILE A 292 18.95 -62.16 -13.82
C ILE A 292 17.85 -63.18 -14.16
N GLU A 293 16.72 -62.74 -14.72
CA GLU A 293 15.65 -63.64 -15.18
C GLU A 293 16.16 -64.69 -16.20
N LYS A 294 16.93 -64.26 -17.21
CA LYS A 294 17.53 -65.19 -18.19
C LYS A 294 18.57 -66.16 -17.60
N LYS A 295 19.15 -65.82 -16.45
CA LYS A 295 20.09 -66.71 -15.75
C LYS A 295 19.32 -67.76 -14.94
N ASP A 296 18.20 -67.37 -14.34
CA ASP A 296 17.34 -68.27 -13.57
C ASP A 296 16.57 -69.25 -14.48
N GLU A 297 16.12 -68.83 -15.66
CA GLU A 297 15.54 -69.75 -16.67
C GLU A 297 16.54 -70.82 -17.14
N LYS A 298 17.80 -70.44 -17.39
CA LYS A 298 18.84 -71.38 -17.83
C LYS A 298 19.32 -72.35 -16.74
N VAL A 299 19.06 -72.05 -15.48
CA VAL A 299 19.35 -72.96 -14.36
C VAL A 299 18.23 -74.00 -14.24
N ASN A 300 16.96 -73.59 -14.37
CA ASN A 300 15.83 -74.50 -14.38
C ASN A 300 15.83 -75.49 -15.55
N ASP A 301 16.20 -75.05 -16.76
CA ASP A 301 16.27 -75.96 -17.93
C ASP A 301 17.40 -76.99 -17.84
N LYS A 302 18.41 -76.77 -16.99
CA LYS A 302 19.51 -77.73 -16.76
C LYS A 302 19.22 -78.74 -15.64
N GLU A 303 18.26 -78.46 -14.75
CA GLU A 303 17.82 -79.42 -13.73
C GLU A 303 16.70 -80.35 -14.23
N ALA A 304 16.07 -80.02 -15.36
CA ALA A 304 14.98 -80.80 -15.97
C ALA A 304 15.43 -81.78 -17.09
N ALA A 305 16.72 -81.83 -17.43
CA ALA A 305 17.31 -82.71 -18.45
C ALA A 305 18.29 -83.70 -17.83
#